data_AF-A0A7H0K055-F1
#
_entry.id   AF-A0A7H0K055-F1
#
_cell.length_a   1.000
_cell.length_b   1.000
_cell.length_c   1.000
_cell.angle_alpha   90.00
_cell.angle_beta   90.00
_cell.angle_gamma   90.00
#
_symmetry.space_group_name_H-M   'P 1'
#
loop_
_entity.id
_entity.type
_entity.pdbx_description
1 polymer ?
#
loop_
_entity_poly.entity_id
_entity_poly.type
_entity_poly.pdbx_seq_one_letter_code
_entity_poly.pdbx_strand_id
1 'polypeptide(L)'
;MSKPLRRTRRDLIATGVIAGVSALLVGTAVLTAPVRHAELTPAAEEQQDYGQLAVVPSSLSEGFRLTDTSGRARPLIANGLIITYDDHTITATNPDGDTVWTYSRPNDLCLIDQAWDKVVATYRDNAGCGDVVSIDAKTGQYAGTRSAPAPDEVTSLASNDRTGYASDDRVEIWRSDMVRTAEYGYVEAKQEPDMQPNEDCIITSALTRSELLAVTETCGDGSYLRLQKATPEDSRKPEIEANVEIDPQAYLVAVSQDAAAVYDPSKNEVLTYNNQGDAISSSSIPAMGEPQRIDGTIAVLPIADLPHHMTYWQDDSLLLMEPANLAVTGVFQGALGTGFAAGDRLLYASTDGVAVVNWDKNAVDEIIPVDRGDYTGPIHVSSAGAKIVEKRGDDIVVLDTGL
;
A
#
# COMPACT_ATOMS: atom_id res chain seq x y z
N MET A 1 -48.40 -20.81 -16.95
CA MET A 1 -47.48 -20.93 -18.09
C MET A 1 -48.22 -20.56 -19.37
N SER A 2 -47.84 -19.47 -20.01
CA SER A 2 -48.38 -19.02 -21.30
C SER A 2 -48.09 -20.07 -22.38
N LYS A 3 -49.05 -20.31 -23.30
CA LYS A 3 -48.80 -21.18 -24.46
C LYS A 3 -47.72 -20.53 -25.34
N PRO A 4 -46.71 -21.28 -25.80
CA PRO A 4 -45.69 -20.73 -26.70
C PRO A 4 -46.33 -20.29 -28.02
N LEU A 5 -45.86 -19.17 -28.56
CA LEU A 5 -46.33 -18.58 -29.82
C LEU A 5 -46.17 -19.52 -31.03
N ARG A 6 -45.21 -20.46 -30.96
CA ARG A 6 -44.95 -21.49 -31.97
C ARG A 6 -44.34 -22.73 -31.31
N ARG A 7 -44.75 -23.93 -31.73
CA ARG A 7 -44.25 -25.22 -31.17
C ARG A 7 -44.08 -26.27 -32.28
N THR A 8 -43.07 -26.13 -33.12
CA THR A 8 -42.68 -27.14 -34.11
C THR A 8 -41.62 -28.10 -33.56
N ARG A 9 -41.37 -29.23 -34.24
CA ARG A 9 -40.28 -30.16 -33.86
C ARG A 9 -38.91 -29.47 -33.87
N ARG A 10 -38.65 -28.58 -34.83
CA ARG A 10 -37.41 -27.81 -34.91
C ARG A 10 -37.25 -26.88 -33.71
N ASP A 11 -38.33 -26.22 -33.29
CA ASP A 11 -38.32 -25.35 -32.11
C ASP A 11 -38.00 -26.16 -30.84
N LEU A 12 -38.58 -27.36 -30.67
CA LEU A 12 -38.28 -28.21 -29.51
C LEU A 12 -36.83 -28.71 -29.48
N ILE A 13 -36.27 -29.07 -30.64
CA ILE A 13 -34.85 -29.44 -30.76
C ILE A 13 -33.97 -28.25 -30.42
N ALA A 14 -34.22 -27.08 -31.01
CA ALA A 14 -33.46 -25.86 -30.77
C ALA A 14 -33.51 -25.46 -29.29
N THR A 15 -34.68 -25.45 -28.67
CA THR A 15 -34.84 -25.19 -27.23
C THR A 15 -34.08 -26.21 -26.38
N GLY A 16 -34.14 -27.50 -26.72
CA GLY A 16 -33.39 -28.54 -26.00
C GLY A 16 -31.88 -28.37 -26.10
N VAL A 17 -31.38 -28.02 -27.29
CA VAL A 17 -29.96 -27.72 -27.51
C VAL A 17 -29.53 -26.48 -26.74
N ILE A 18 -30.28 -25.38 -26.84
CA ILE A 18 -29.97 -24.14 -26.12
C ILE A 18 -30.00 -24.40 -24.61
N ALA A 19 -31.04 -25.04 -24.08
CA ALA A 19 -31.14 -25.36 -22.66
C ALA A 19 -29.99 -26.26 -22.20
N GLY A 20 -29.61 -27.28 -23.00
CA GLY A 20 -28.49 -28.15 -22.70
C GLY A 20 -27.15 -27.41 -22.69
N VAL A 21 -26.90 -26.56 -23.68
CA VAL A 21 -25.69 -25.72 -23.75
C VAL A 21 -25.67 -24.71 -22.61
N SER A 22 -26.77 -24.02 -22.31
CA SER A 22 -26.85 -23.11 -21.18
C SER A 22 -26.59 -23.84 -19.85
N ALA A 23 -27.17 -25.02 -19.64
CA ALA A 23 -26.93 -25.81 -18.44
C ALA A 23 -25.46 -26.27 -18.33
N LEU A 24 -24.83 -26.64 -19.45
CA LEU A 24 -23.41 -26.98 -19.52
C LEU A 24 -22.53 -25.77 -19.16
N LEU A 25 -22.80 -24.60 -19.76
CA LEU A 25 -22.04 -23.37 -19.50
C LEU A 25 -22.17 -22.91 -18.05
N VAL A 26 -23.39 -22.88 -17.51
CA VAL A 26 -23.63 -22.56 -16.09
C VAL A 26 -22.98 -23.59 -15.17
N GLY A 27 -23.12 -24.88 -15.48
CA GLY A 27 -22.48 -25.95 -14.72
C GLY A 27 -20.95 -25.81 -14.70
N THR A 28 -20.36 -25.47 -15.84
CA THR A 28 -18.91 -25.24 -15.95
C THR A 28 -18.50 -24.04 -15.11
N ALA A 29 -19.17 -22.89 -15.26
CA ALA A 29 -18.90 -21.69 -14.49
C ALA A 29 -19.02 -21.92 -12.97
N VAL A 30 -20.00 -22.70 -12.52
CA VAL A 30 -20.17 -23.05 -11.09
C VAL A 30 -19.03 -23.97 -10.60
N LEU A 31 -18.58 -24.91 -11.43
CA LEU A 31 -17.53 -25.87 -11.07
C LEU A 31 -16.14 -25.23 -11.08
N THR A 32 -15.89 -24.28 -11.98
CA THR A 32 -14.60 -23.59 -12.14
C THR A 32 -14.57 -22.22 -11.45
N ALA A 33 -15.57 -21.90 -10.63
CA ALA A 33 -15.64 -20.61 -9.96
C ALA A 33 -14.43 -20.41 -9.03
N PRO A 34 -13.67 -19.28 -9.13
CA PRO A 34 -12.47 -19.04 -8.33
C PRO A 34 -12.69 -19.16 -6.81
N VAL A 35 -13.88 -18.80 -6.33
CA VAL A 35 -14.28 -18.94 -4.91
C VAL A 35 -14.14 -20.36 -4.36
N ARG A 36 -14.17 -21.39 -5.21
CA ARG A 36 -13.96 -22.79 -4.79
C ARG A 36 -12.50 -23.15 -4.55
N HIS A 37 -11.59 -22.28 -4.96
CA HIS A 37 -10.15 -22.42 -4.79
C HIS A 37 -9.58 -21.40 -3.79
N ALA A 38 -10.44 -20.59 -3.17
CA ALA A 38 -10.07 -19.73 -2.06
C ALA A 38 -10.56 -20.35 -0.75
N GLU A 39 -9.70 -20.38 0.26
CA GLU A 39 -10.02 -20.90 1.59
C GLU A 39 -9.70 -19.82 2.63
N LEU A 40 -10.72 -19.43 3.39
CA LEU A 40 -10.59 -18.52 4.53
C LEU A 40 -10.88 -19.34 5.78
N THR A 41 -9.91 -19.42 6.68
CA THR A 41 -10.09 -19.96 8.04
C THR A 41 -10.17 -18.77 8.99
N PRO A 42 -11.37 -18.34 9.40
CA PRO A 42 -11.51 -17.16 10.25
C PRO A 42 -11.00 -17.39 11.67
N ALA A 43 -10.91 -16.31 12.43
CA ALA A 43 -10.58 -16.37 13.85
C ALA A 43 -11.65 -17.15 14.61
N ALA A 44 -11.23 -17.96 15.59
CA ALA A 44 -12.16 -18.67 16.47
C ALA A 44 -13.04 -17.71 17.28
N GLU A 45 -12.47 -16.57 17.68
CA GLU A 45 -13.13 -15.46 18.37
C GLU A 45 -12.57 -14.14 17.83
N GLU A 46 -13.35 -13.06 17.92
CA GLU A 46 -12.88 -11.72 17.54
C GLU A 46 -11.66 -11.34 18.39
N GLN A 47 -10.56 -10.99 17.73
CA GLN A 47 -9.36 -10.52 18.42
C GLN A 47 -9.59 -9.11 18.98
N GLN A 48 -8.93 -8.82 20.09
CA GLN A 48 -8.81 -7.45 20.57
C GLN A 48 -7.92 -6.62 19.63
N ASP A 49 -8.00 -5.30 19.75
CA ASP A 49 -6.95 -4.43 19.21
C ASP A 49 -5.75 -4.47 20.16
N TYR A 50 -4.64 -5.02 19.68
CA TYR A 50 -3.41 -5.09 20.49
C TYR A 50 -2.69 -3.74 20.56
N GLY A 51 -3.03 -2.81 19.67
CA GLY A 51 -2.48 -1.46 19.62
C GLY A 51 -1.01 -1.43 19.18
N GLN A 52 -0.40 -0.28 19.45
CA GLN A 52 0.99 0.05 19.16
C GLN A 52 1.77 0.17 20.48
N LEU A 53 3.07 -0.10 20.45
CA LEU A 53 3.94 0.05 21.61
C LEU A 53 3.94 1.51 22.09
N ALA A 54 3.53 1.75 23.34
CA ALA A 54 3.35 3.10 23.87
C ALA A 54 4.59 3.68 24.58
N VAL A 55 5.53 2.83 24.98
CA VAL A 55 6.70 3.21 25.79
C VAL A 55 7.95 2.60 25.18
N VAL A 56 9.04 3.37 25.17
CA VAL A 56 10.36 2.90 24.75
C VAL A 56 10.81 1.74 25.65
N PRO A 57 11.18 0.58 25.10
CA PRO A 57 11.63 -0.54 25.90
C PRO A 57 13.08 -0.37 26.36
N SER A 58 13.42 -0.96 27.50
CA SER A 58 14.79 -0.89 28.06
C SER A 58 15.75 -1.92 27.45
N SER A 59 15.21 -3.00 26.86
CA SER A 59 15.96 -4.03 26.18
C SER A 59 15.12 -4.74 25.13
N LEU A 60 15.77 -5.36 24.16
CA LEU A 60 15.14 -6.17 23.13
C LEU A 60 15.79 -7.56 23.06
N SER A 61 14.97 -8.58 22.84
CA SER A 61 15.43 -9.95 22.52
C SER A 61 14.55 -10.56 21.45
N GLU A 62 15.12 -11.41 20.60
CA GLU A 62 14.33 -12.12 19.61
C GLU A 62 13.35 -13.10 20.27
N GLY A 63 12.07 -13.02 19.90
CA GLY A 63 11.02 -13.92 20.36
C GLY A 63 10.75 -15.03 19.34
N PHE A 64 10.19 -14.66 18.19
CA PHE A 64 9.88 -15.62 17.11
C PHE A 64 10.05 -14.99 15.72
N ARG A 65 10.02 -15.84 14.70
CA ARG A 65 10.15 -15.44 13.30
C ARG A 65 8.98 -15.96 12.46
N LEU A 66 8.65 -15.22 11.41
CA LEU A 66 7.70 -15.59 10.36
C LEU A 66 8.33 -15.32 8.99
N THR A 67 7.84 -16.01 7.96
CA THR A 67 8.20 -15.74 6.56
C THR A 67 7.17 -14.79 5.95
N ASP A 68 7.64 -13.81 5.17
CA ASP A 68 6.79 -12.87 4.43
C ASP A 68 7.39 -12.55 3.05
N THR A 69 6.97 -13.31 2.04
CA THR A 69 7.33 -13.17 0.62
C THR A 69 6.40 -12.21 -0.14
N SER A 70 5.60 -11.39 0.56
CA SER A 70 4.69 -10.40 -0.07
C SER A 70 5.36 -9.32 -0.94
N GLY A 71 6.70 -9.22 -0.91
CA GLY A 71 7.44 -8.14 -1.57
C GLY A 71 7.32 -6.77 -0.90
N ARG A 72 6.57 -6.63 0.19
CA ARG A 72 6.50 -5.37 0.96
C ARG A 72 7.84 -5.06 1.62
N ALA A 73 8.26 -3.81 1.59
CA ALA A 73 9.43 -3.36 2.34
C ALA A 73 9.17 -3.33 3.87
N ARG A 74 7.95 -2.97 4.29
CA ARG A 74 7.58 -2.75 5.70
C ARG A 74 6.79 -3.93 6.28
N PRO A 75 6.94 -4.24 7.58
CA PRO A 75 6.01 -5.13 8.26
C PRO A 75 4.56 -4.64 8.10
N LEU A 76 3.64 -5.53 7.74
CA LEU A 76 2.22 -5.20 7.67
C LEU A 76 1.56 -5.53 9.01
N ILE A 77 1.14 -4.49 9.73
CA ILE A 77 0.46 -4.62 11.01
C ILE A 77 -0.96 -4.06 10.90
N ALA A 78 -1.96 -4.85 11.28
CA ALA A 78 -3.37 -4.44 11.33
C ALA A 78 -3.95 -4.73 12.72
N ASN A 79 -4.39 -3.70 13.45
CA ASN A 79 -4.84 -3.81 14.85
C ASN A 79 -3.86 -4.56 15.78
N GLY A 80 -2.57 -4.39 15.52
CA GLY A 80 -1.48 -5.06 16.22
C GLY A 80 -1.32 -6.56 15.91
N LEU A 81 -2.06 -7.11 14.93
CA LEU A 81 -1.78 -8.41 14.33
C LEU A 81 -0.70 -8.27 13.26
N ILE A 82 0.19 -9.25 13.21
CA ILE A 82 1.28 -9.34 12.22
C ILE A 82 0.74 -10.11 11.02
N ILE A 83 0.68 -9.44 9.88
CA ILE A 83 0.14 -10.00 8.64
C ILE A 83 1.30 -10.35 7.72
N THR A 84 1.41 -11.62 7.35
CA THR A 84 2.43 -12.11 6.41
C THR A 84 1.78 -12.84 5.24
N TYR A 85 2.52 -12.93 4.14
CA TYR A 85 2.16 -13.78 3.01
C TYR A 85 3.29 -14.76 2.71
N ASP A 86 2.98 -16.04 2.63
CA ASP A 86 3.90 -17.07 2.17
C ASP A 86 3.13 -18.21 1.52
N ASP A 87 3.71 -18.81 0.47
CA ASP A 87 3.12 -19.95 -0.27
C ASP A 87 1.61 -19.79 -0.53
N HIS A 88 1.23 -18.70 -1.21
CA HIS A 88 -0.16 -18.38 -1.56
C HIS A 88 -1.12 -18.19 -0.37
N THR A 89 -0.60 -17.99 0.83
CA THR A 89 -1.38 -17.90 2.07
C THR A 89 -1.06 -16.61 2.83
N ILE A 90 -2.08 -15.78 3.04
CA ILE A 90 -2.05 -14.70 4.00
C ILE A 90 -2.31 -15.28 5.39
N THR A 91 -1.45 -14.94 6.35
CA THR A 91 -1.57 -15.38 7.74
C THR A 91 -1.60 -14.16 8.66
N ALA A 92 -2.58 -14.11 9.55
CA ALA A 92 -2.55 -13.17 10.68
C ALA A 92 -2.06 -13.88 11.94
N THR A 93 -0.99 -13.34 12.52
CA THR A 93 -0.36 -13.86 13.73
C THR A 93 -0.49 -12.82 14.84
N ASN A 94 -0.92 -13.24 16.03
CA ASN A 94 -0.99 -12.34 17.17
C ASN A 94 0.41 -12.03 17.77
N PRO A 95 0.55 -11.04 18.67
CA PRO A 95 1.84 -10.72 19.29
C PRO A 95 2.47 -11.85 20.12
N ASP A 96 1.70 -12.87 20.49
CA ASP A 96 2.17 -14.03 21.25
C ASP A 96 2.70 -15.15 20.33
N GLY A 97 2.50 -15.02 19.01
CA GLY A 97 2.99 -15.96 17.99
C GLY A 97 1.94 -16.97 17.50
N ASP A 98 0.69 -16.88 17.95
CA ASP A 98 -0.37 -17.77 17.49
C ASP A 98 -0.98 -17.28 16.18
N THR A 99 -1.18 -18.20 15.23
CA THR A 99 -1.98 -17.95 14.04
C THR A 99 -3.46 -17.80 14.41
N VAL A 100 -4.03 -16.65 14.06
CA VAL A 100 -5.42 -16.31 14.34
C VAL A 100 -6.33 -16.72 13.18
N TRP A 101 -5.97 -16.34 11.96
CA TRP A 101 -6.72 -16.67 10.75
C TRP A 101 -5.79 -16.78 9.56
N THR A 102 -6.24 -17.50 8.53
CA THR A 102 -5.53 -17.65 7.26
C THR A 102 -6.45 -17.45 6.08
N TYR A 103 -5.91 -16.93 4.98
CA TYR A 103 -6.58 -16.85 3.70
C TYR A 103 -5.65 -17.36 2.60
N SER A 104 -6.03 -18.40 1.89
CA SER A 104 -5.26 -18.94 0.77
C SER A 104 -6.04 -18.91 -0.53
N ARG A 105 -5.34 -18.68 -1.64
CA ARG A 105 -5.89 -18.83 -3.00
C ARG A 105 -4.74 -19.06 -4.00
N PRO A 106 -4.97 -19.77 -5.11
CA PRO A 106 -3.90 -20.17 -6.04
C PRO A 106 -3.34 -19.02 -6.90
N ASN A 107 -3.94 -17.84 -6.86
CA ASN A 107 -3.48 -16.70 -7.65
C ASN A 107 -2.23 -16.08 -7.00
N ASP A 108 -1.37 -15.53 -7.85
CA ASP A 108 -0.21 -14.75 -7.39
C ASP A 108 -0.69 -13.46 -6.71
N LEU A 109 -0.11 -13.17 -5.54
CA LEU A 109 -0.33 -11.90 -4.85
C LEU A 109 0.45 -10.80 -5.59
N CYS A 110 -0.22 -9.71 -5.94
CA CYS A 110 0.42 -8.51 -6.48
C CYS A 110 0.77 -7.54 -5.36
N LEU A 111 -0.19 -7.24 -4.48
CA LEU A 111 -0.05 -6.27 -3.41
C LEU A 111 -0.84 -6.74 -2.18
N ILE A 112 -0.37 -6.38 -1.00
CA ILE A 112 -1.12 -6.53 0.25
C ILE A 112 -0.91 -5.28 1.08
N ASP A 113 -1.98 -4.68 1.61
CA ASP A 113 -1.98 -3.44 2.37
C ASP A 113 -2.97 -3.52 3.54
N GLN A 114 -3.04 -2.45 4.33
CA GLN A 114 -4.07 -2.32 5.37
C GLN A 114 -4.68 -0.92 5.39
N ALA A 115 -5.98 -0.87 5.63
CA ALA A 115 -6.74 0.33 5.97
C ALA A 115 -8.07 -0.08 6.61
N TRP A 116 -8.66 0.81 7.42
CA TRP A 116 -9.98 0.62 8.03
C TRP A 116 -10.13 -0.71 8.81
N ASP A 117 -9.09 -1.10 9.56
CA ASP A 117 -9.04 -2.37 10.30
C ASP A 117 -9.16 -3.62 9.40
N LYS A 118 -8.77 -3.49 8.13
CA LYS A 118 -8.82 -4.57 7.13
C LYS A 118 -7.47 -4.80 6.50
N VAL A 119 -7.19 -6.06 6.20
CA VAL A 119 -6.14 -6.49 5.28
C VAL A 119 -6.72 -6.48 3.88
N VAL A 120 -6.12 -5.73 2.96
CA VAL A 120 -6.55 -5.60 1.57
C VAL A 120 -5.50 -6.25 0.67
N ALA A 121 -5.87 -7.32 -0.01
CA ALA A 121 -4.97 -8.10 -0.85
C ALA A 121 -5.44 -8.06 -2.31
N THR A 122 -4.53 -7.67 -3.19
CA THR A 122 -4.72 -7.57 -4.64
C THR A 122 -3.99 -8.73 -5.30
N TYR A 123 -4.70 -9.49 -6.11
CA TYR A 123 -4.21 -10.68 -6.79
C TYR A 123 -4.24 -10.50 -8.30
N ARG A 124 -3.37 -11.26 -8.97
CA ARG A 124 -3.34 -11.36 -10.43
C ARG A 124 -4.49 -12.25 -10.91
N ASP A 125 -5.26 -11.74 -11.85
CA ASP A 125 -6.21 -12.52 -12.65
C ASP A 125 -5.86 -12.47 -14.14
N ASN A 126 -6.78 -12.88 -15.01
CA ASN A 126 -6.57 -12.88 -16.46
C ASN A 126 -6.60 -11.49 -17.11
N ALA A 127 -6.86 -10.44 -16.34
CA ALA A 127 -6.92 -9.04 -16.72
C ALA A 127 -6.01 -8.16 -15.84
N GLY A 128 -4.96 -8.73 -15.26
CA GLY A 128 -3.92 -8.05 -14.50
C GLY A 128 -4.10 -8.08 -12.98
N CYS A 129 -3.45 -7.16 -12.27
CA CYS A 129 -3.47 -7.06 -10.80
C CYS A 129 -4.70 -6.29 -10.29
N GLY A 130 -5.90 -6.79 -10.60
CA GLY A 130 -7.16 -6.08 -10.35
C GLY A 130 -8.17 -6.80 -9.47
N ASP A 131 -7.89 -8.04 -9.06
CA ASP A 131 -8.80 -8.86 -8.24
C ASP A 131 -8.46 -8.71 -6.76
N VAL A 132 -9.31 -7.97 -6.03
CA VAL A 132 -9.04 -7.51 -4.67
C VAL A 132 -10.01 -8.15 -3.70
N VAL A 133 -9.48 -8.59 -2.56
CA VAL A 133 -10.24 -9.01 -1.40
C VAL A 133 -9.81 -8.20 -0.18
N SER A 134 -10.79 -7.78 0.61
CA SER A 134 -10.57 -7.19 1.92
C SER A 134 -11.09 -8.12 3.00
N ILE A 135 -10.27 -8.32 4.04
CA ILE A 135 -10.53 -9.22 5.17
C ILE A 135 -10.46 -8.37 6.43
N ASP A 136 -11.49 -8.45 7.28
CA ASP A 136 -11.48 -7.81 8.59
C ASP A 136 -10.35 -8.41 9.45
N ALA A 137 -9.44 -7.55 9.91
CA ALA A 137 -8.20 -8.01 10.53
C ALA A 137 -8.45 -8.76 11.86
N LYS A 138 -9.43 -8.34 12.65
CA LYS A 138 -9.69 -8.94 13.98
C LYS A 138 -10.47 -10.25 13.91
N THR A 139 -11.29 -10.44 12.89
CA THR A 139 -12.18 -11.60 12.78
C THR A 139 -11.75 -12.59 11.70
N GLY A 140 -10.94 -12.17 10.73
CA GLY A 140 -10.62 -12.98 9.56
C GLY A 140 -11.86 -13.27 8.69
N GLN A 141 -12.82 -12.34 8.63
CA GLN A 141 -14.03 -12.45 7.81
C GLN A 141 -13.91 -11.63 6.53
N TYR A 142 -14.53 -12.09 5.44
CA TYR A 142 -14.63 -11.31 4.21
C TYR A 142 -15.37 -9.99 4.47
N ALA A 143 -14.75 -8.87 4.10
CA ALA A 143 -15.29 -7.53 4.30
C ALA A 143 -15.74 -6.86 2.99
N GLY A 144 -15.14 -7.22 1.86
CA GLY A 144 -15.44 -6.62 0.56
C GLY A 144 -14.54 -7.19 -0.53
N THR A 145 -15.02 -7.15 -1.78
CA THR A 145 -14.30 -7.66 -2.94
C THR A 145 -14.53 -6.73 -4.13
N ARG A 146 -13.54 -6.62 -5.02
CA ARG A 146 -13.72 -6.03 -6.35
C ARG A 146 -12.86 -6.78 -7.36
N SER A 147 -13.27 -6.74 -8.63
CA SER A 147 -12.43 -7.17 -9.75
C SER A 147 -12.67 -6.21 -10.91
N ALA A 148 -11.59 -5.76 -11.53
CA ALA A 148 -11.61 -4.93 -12.72
C ALA A 148 -10.31 -5.14 -13.52
N PRO A 149 -10.29 -4.90 -14.83
CA PRO A 149 -9.06 -4.87 -15.59
C PRO A 149 -8.07 -3.88 -14.99
N ALA A 150 -6.82 -4.29 -14.82
CA ALA A 150 -5.75 -3.54 -14.18
C ALA A 150 -4.40 -3.82 -14.88
N PRO A 151 -3.39 -2.98 -14.66
CA PRO A 151 -2.02 -3.24 -15.11
C PRO A 151 -1.47 -4.55 -14.54
N ASP A 152 -0.50 -5.15 -15.24
CA ASP A 152 0.16 -6.36 -14.79
C ASP A 152 1.18 -6.09 -13.68
N GLU A 153 1.87 -4.97 -13.71
CA GLU A 153 2.87 -4.61 -12.72
C GLU A 153 2.43 -3.35 -11.98
N VAL A 154 2.38 -3.43 -10.66
CA VAL A 154 1.78 -2.39 -9.80
C VAL A 154 2.57 -2.21 -8.51
N THR A 155 2.60 -0.98 -8.00
CA THR A 155 3.07 -0.65 -6.64
C THR A 155 1.90 -0.27 -5.75
N SER A 156 2.11 -0.42 -4.43
CA SER A 156 1.14 -0.08 -3.40
C SER A 156 0.85 1.42 -3.39
N LEU A 157 -0.43 1.76 -3.27
CA LEU A 157 -0.90 3.11 -2.99
C LEU A 157 -1.88 3.05 -1.82
N ALA A 158 -1.38 3.29 -0.62
CA ALA A 158 -2.16 3.14 0.62
C ALA A 158 -1.96 4.28 1.60
N SER A 159 -3.05 4.58 2.31
CA SER A 159 -3.13 5.49 3.46
C SER A 159 -4.20 4.97 4.42
N ASN A 160 -4.42 5.67 5.54
CA ASN A 160 -5.50 5.31 6.47
C ASN A 160 -6.91 5.37 5.85
N ASP A 161 -7.09 6.19 4.81
CA ASP A 161 -8.41 6.51 4.24
C ASP A 161 -8.65 5.92 2.84
N ARG A 162 -7.60 5.41 2.20
CA ARG A 162 -7.61 4.91 0.81
C ARG A 162 -6.61 3.78 0.64
N THR A 163 -6.97 2.80 -0.17
CA THR A 163 -6.08 1.75 -0.67
C THR A 163 -6.22 1.64 -2.17
N GLY A 164 -5.20 1.18 -2.87
CA GLY A 164 -5.19 1.15 -4.30
C GLY A 164 -3.88 0.65 -4.86
N TYR A 165 -3.70 0.90 -6.14
CA TYR A 165 -2.46 0.63 -6.84
C TYR A 165 -2.07 1.81 -7.73
N ALA A 166 -0.80 1.81 -8.10
CA ALA A 166 -0.27 2.64 -9.18
C ALA A 166 0.61 1.79 -10.10
N SER A 167 0.54 2.05 -11.40
CA SER A 167 1.47 1.60 -12.43
C SER A 167 2.01 2.83 -13.17
N ASP A 168 2.86 2.59 -14.17
CA ASP A 168 3.40 3.63 -15.03
C ASP A 168 2.38 4.28 -15.97
N ASP A 169 1.21 3.69 -16.14
CA ASP A 169 0.14 4.21 -16.99
C ASP A 169 -1.17 4.46 -16.24
N ARG A 170 -1.37 3.94 -15.03
CA ARG A 170 -2.65 4.00 -14.33
C ARG A 170 -2.53 4.03 -12.82
N VAL A 171 -3.32 4.90 -12.20
CA VAL A 171 -3.56 4.92 -10.76
C VAL A 171 -5.02 4.61 -10.49
N GLU A 172 -5.28 3.80 -9.47
CA GLU A 172 -6.64 3.58 -9.00
C GLU A 172 -6.71 3.43 -7.49
N ILE A 173 -7.63 4.17 -6.86
CA ILE A 173 -7.85 4.15 -5.40
C ILE A 173 -9.29 3.84 -5.04
N TRP A 174 -9.45 3.22 -3.87
CA TRP A 174 -10.69 2.68 -3.35
C TRP A 174 -10.94 3.16 -1.94
N ARG A 175 -12.22 3.19 -1.56
CA ARG A 175 -12.64 3.40 -0.17
C ARG A 175 -12.94 2.07 0.54
N SER A 176 -13.38 2.14 1.79
CA SER A 176 -13.53 1.00 2.71
C SER A 176 -14.45 -0.13 2.25
N ASP A 177 -15.31 0.09 1.27
CA ASP A 177 -16.21 -0.90 0.68
C ASP A 177 -15.75 -1.39 -0.70
N MET A 178 -14.47 -1.16 -1.04
CA MET A 178 -13.84 -1.53 -2.31
C MET A 178 -14.43 -0.85 -3.55
N VAL A 179 -15.25 0.19 -3.35
CA VAL A 179 -15.70 1.04 -4.45
C VAL A 179 -14.58 1.99 -4.84
N ARG A 180 -14.31 2.07 -6.15
CA ARG A 180 -13.39 3.04 -6.73
C ARG A 180 -13.83 4.46 -6.45
N THR A 181 -12.92 5.26 -5.90
CA THR A 181 -13.15 6.70 -5.69
C THR A 181 -12.51 7.53 -6.81
N ALA A 182 -11.35 7.13 -7.32
CA ALA A 182 -10.72 7.76 -8.48
C ALA A 182 -9.94 6.73 -9.32
N GLU A 183 -9.95 6.92 -10.64
CA GLU A 183 -8.98 6.37 -11.60
C GLU A 183 -8.31 7.51 -12.36
N TYR A 184 -7.01 7.41 -12.60
CA TYR A 184 -6.21 8.38 -13.34
C TYR A 184 -5.27 7.67 -14.32
N GLY A 185 -5.18 8.14 -15.57
CA GLY A 185 -4.29 7.61 -16.60
C GLY A 185 -5.00 6.75 -17.66
N TYR A 186 -4.31 5.75 -18.20
CA TYR A 186 -4.80 4.84 -19.23
C TYR A 186 -5.97 3.98 -18.72
N VAL A 187 -7.01 3.83 -19.55
CA VAL A 187 -8.18 2.99 -19.29
C VAL A 187 -8.49 2.13 -20.52
N GLU A 188 -8.27 0.81 -20.38
CA GLU A 188 -8.45 -0.20 -21.44
C GLU A 188 -9.82 -0.10 -22.15
N ALA A 189 -10.90 -0.02 -21.37
CA ALA A 189 -12.27 -0.04 -21.88
C ALA A 189 -13.06 1.21 -21.44
N LYS A 190 -12.77 2.34 -22.09
CA LYS A 190 -13.46 3.61 -21.83
C LYS A 190 -14.96 3.49 -22.08
N GLN A 191 -15.76 3.79 -21.05
CA GLN A 191 -17.22 3.83 -21.17
C GLN A 191 -17.69 5.06 -21.94
N GLU A 192 -17.00 6.18 -21.73
CA GLU A 192 -17.24 7.47 -22.36
C GLU A 192 -15.89 8.05 -22.84
N PRO A 193 -15.84 8.71 -24.01
CA PRO A 193 -14.63 9.38 -24.47
C PRO A 193 -14.29 10.58 -23.56
N ASP A 194 -13.03 11.01 -23.61
CA ASP A 194 -12.55 12.25 -22.98
C ASP A 194 -12.74 12.33 -21.44
N MET A 195 -12.74 11.18 -20.77
CA MET A 195 -12.88 11.09 -19.30
C MET A 195 -11.53 11.22 -18.57
N GLN A 196 -10.43 10.82 -19.21
CA GLN A 196 -9.10 10.81 -18.61
C GLN A 196 -8.23 11.93 -19.21
N PRO A 197 -7.70 12.85 -18.39
CA PRO A 197 -6.67 13.78 -18.83
C PRO A 197 -5.32 13.05 -18.88
N ASN A 198 -4.46 13.41 -19.83
CA ASN A 198 -3.04 13.01 -19.89
C ASN A 198 -2.78 11.49 -19.96
N GLU A 199 -3.66 10.73 -20.61
CA GLU A 199 -3.54 9.27 -20.75
C GLU A 199 -2.28 8.78 -21.47
N ASP A 200 -1.56 9.67 -22.16
CA ASP A 200 -0.30 9.39 -22.87
C ASP A 200 0.96 9.66 -22.00
N CYS A 201 0.79 10.13 -20.76
CA CYS A 201 1.91 10.42 -19.86
C CYS A 201 2.29 9.18 -19.03
N ILE A 202 3.58 9.10 -18.68
CA ILE A 202 4.14 8.01 -17.87
C ILE A 202 4.18 8.45 -16.41
N ILE A 203 3.41 7.77 -15.56
CA ILE A 203 3.38 7.97 -14.12
C ILE A 203 4.68 7.44 -13.51
N THR A 204 5.36 8.29 -12.73
CA THR A 204 6.68 7.99 -12.15
C THR A 204 6.62 7.79 -10.63
N SER A 205 5.62 8.31 -9.94
CA SER A 205 5.33 8.01 -8.54
C SER A 205 3.90 8.45 -8.18
N ALA A 206 3.31 7.83 -7.14
CA ALA A 206 1.98 8.19 -6.67
C ALA A 206 1.89 8.04 -5.14
N LEU A 207 1.21 8.97 -4.48
CA LEU A 207 0.85 8.92 -3.06
C LEU A 207 -0.56 9.46 -2.84
N THR A 208 -1.23 9.01 -1.79
CA THR A 208 -2.57 9.51 -1.42
C THR A 208 -2.68 9.69 0.08
N ARG A 209 -3.47 10.68 0.51
CA ARG A 209 -3.89 10.85 1.90
C ARG A 209 -5.22 11.58 1.94
N SER A 210 -6.14 11.08 2.76
CA SER A 210 -7.46 11.69 2.95
C SER A 210 -8.16 11.97 1.62
N GLU A 211 -8.28 13.24 1.22
CA GLU A 211 -8.96 13.64 -0.02
C GLU A 211 -7.99 14.07 -1.14
N LEU A 212 -6.68 13.86 -0.97
CA LEU A 212 -5.65 14.22 -1.94
C LEU A 212 -5.03 12.97 -2.59
N LEU A 213 -4.96 12.99 -3.92
CA LEU A 213 -4.17 12.08 -4.74
C LEU A 213 -3.07 12.90 -5.44
N ALA A 214 -1.82 12.56 -5.17
CA ALA A 214 -0.66 13.18 -5.78
C ALA A 214 0.02 12.18 -6.72
N VAL A 215 0.35 12.63 -7.93
CA VAL A 215 1.04 11.84 -8.95
C VAL A 215 2.16 12.68 -9.55
N THR A 216 3.36 12.10 -9.70
CA THR A 216 4.37 12.65 -10.60
C THR A 216 4.35 11.87 -11.90
N GLU A 217 4.56 12.56 -13.02
CA GLU A 217 4.55 11.94 -14.34
C GLU A 217 5.42 12.69 -15.33
N THR A 218 5.81 12.00 -16.40
CA THR A 218 6.53 12.55 -17.54
C THR A 218 5.65 12.48 -18.78
N CYS A 219 5.45 13.63 -19.41
CA CYS A 219 4.67 13.82 -20.62
C CYS A 219 5.59 14.22 -21.79
N GLY A 220 5.04 14.30 -23.01
CA GLY A 220 5.81 14.73 -24.19
C GLY A 220 6.32 16.18 -24.13
N ASP A 221 5.76 17.01 -23.26
CA ASP A 221 6.04 18.44 -23.12
C ASP A 221 6.73 18.83 -21.80
N GLY A 222 6.90 17.90 -20.85
CA GLY A 222 7.50 18.20 -19.55
C GLY A 222 7.30 17.10 -18.51
N SER A 223 7.74 17.34 -17.28
CA SER A 223 7.43 16.50 -16.12
C SER A 223 6.64 17.30 -15.10
N TYR A 224 5.64 16.66 -14.50
CA TYR A 224 4.63 17.34 -13.71
C TYR A 224 4.34 16.62 -12.40
N LEU A 225 4.18 17.39 -11.33
CA LEU A 225 3.43 16.99 -10.14
C LEU A 225 1.97 17.41 -10.34
N ARG A 226 1.06 16.45 -10.23
CA ARG A 226 -0.38 16.67 -10.30
C ARG A 226 -1.01 16.39 -8.95
N LEU A 227 -1.76 17.37 -8.45
CA LEU A 227 -2.55 17.27 -7.24
C LEU A 227 -4.02 17.21 -7.61
N GLN A 228 -4.70 16.17 -7.16
CA GLN A 228 -6.03 15.81 -7.63
C GLN A 228 -6.89 15.39 -6.45
N LYS A 229 -8.21 15.54 -6.57
CA LYS A 229 -9.11 14.99 -5.55
C LYS A 229 -9.05 13.47 -5.56
N ALA A 230 -8.96 12.86 -4.38
CA ALA A 230 -9.11 11.42 -4.21
C ALA A 230 -10.57 10.95 -4.38
N THR A 231 -11.52 11.89 -4.34
CA THR A 231 -12.96 11.68 -4.52
C THR A 231 -13.57 12.77 -5.41
N PRO A 232 -13.33 12.75 -6.74
CA PRO A 232 -14.00 13.64 -7.69
C PRO A 232 -15.52 13.35 -7.78
N GLU A 233 -16.28 14.23 -8.45
CA GLU A 233 -17.71 14.05 -8.70
C GLU A 233 -18.03 12.77 -9.49
N ASP A 234 -17.14 12.36 -10.40
CA ASP A 234 -17.17 11.09 -11.11
C ASP A 234 -15.81 10.42 -10.99
N SER A 235 -15.77 9.21 -10.41
CA SER A 235 -14.52 8.44 -10.23
C SER A 235 -13.72 8.23 -11.52
N ARG A 236 -14.39 8.29 -12.69
CA ARG A 236 -13.80 8.10 -14.02
C ARG A 236 -13.19 9.38 -14.59
N LYS A 237 -13.48 10.53 -13.98
CA LYS A 237 -13.06 11.86 -14.42
C LYS A 237 -12.28 12.58 -13.32
N PRO A 238 -10.94 12.50 -13.34
CA PRO A 238 -10.10 13.18 -12.36
C PRO A 238 -10.40 14.67 -12.26
N GLU A 239 -10.41 15.18 -11.03
CA GLU A 239 -10.46 16.61 -10.75
C GLU A 239 -9.07 17.07 -10.31
N ILE A 240 -8.30 17.58 -11.27
CA ILE A 240 -6.96 18.12 -11.03
C ILE A 240 -7.10 19.52 -10.40
N GLU A 241 -6.57 19.68 -9.19
CA GLU A 241 -6.55 20.94 -8.45
C GLU A 241 -5.32 21.77 -8.80
N ALA A 242 -4.15 21.13 -8.98
CA ALA A 242 -2.92 21.80 -9.40
C ALA A 242 -2.07 20.95 -10.36
N ASN A 243 -1.38 21.66 -11.25
CA ASN A 243 -0.37 21.11 -12.16
C ASN A 243 0.91 21.93 -11.99
N VAL A 244 1.97 21.30 -11.49
CA VAL A 244 3.25 21.96 -11.18
C VAL A 244 4.33 21.31 -12.04
N GLU A 245 5.04 22.11 -12.84
CA GLU A 245 6.23 21.63 -13.55
C GLU A 245 7.35 21.35 -12.55
N ILE A 246 7.95 20.16 -12.65
CA ILE A 246 9.00 19.68 -11.74
C ILE A 246 10.19 19.15 -12.53
N ASP A 247 11.33 18.95 -11.85
CA ASP A 247 12.48 18.30 -12.47
C ASP A 247 12.11 16.87 -12.92
N PRO A 248 12.57 16.40 -14.10
CA PRO A 248 12.25 15.05 -14.58
C PRO A 248 12.71 13.91 -13.67
N GLN A 249 13.70 14.14 -12.80
CA GLN A 249 14.16 13.16 -11.83
C GLN A 249 13.42 13.26 -10.49
N ALA A 250 12.55 14.26 -10.31
CA ALA A 250 11.83 14.45 -9.06
C ALA A 250 10.77 13.36 -8.84
N TYR A 251 10.60 12.94 -7.59
CA TYR A 251 9.63 11.93 -7.20
C TYR A 251 9.01 12.26 -5.83
N LEU A 252 7.81 11.72 -5.56
CA LEU A 252 7.10 11.95 -4.31
C LEU A 252 7.84 11.34 -3.12
N VAL A 253 7.95 12.10 -2.03
CA VAL A 253 8.44 11.62 -0.73
C VAL A 253 7.41 11.74 0.38
N ALA A 254 6.41 12.61 0.24
CA ALA A 254 5.29 12.69 1.16
C ALA A 254 4.04 13.33 0.55
N VAL A 255 2.90 13.09 1.20
CA VAL A 255 1.62 13.74 0.94
C VAL A 255 0.92 14.04 2.27
N SER A 256 0.40 15.26 2.44
CA SER A 256 -0.44 15.69 3.56
C SER A 256 -1.91 15.71 3.12
N GLN A 257 -2.78 16.36 3.90
CA GLN A 257 -4.19 16.53 3.52
C GLN A 257 -4.37 17.46 2.32
N ASP A 258 -3.46 18.41 2.12
CA ASP A 258 -3.60 19.54 1.19
C ASP A 258 -2.30 19.90 0.45
N ALA A 259 -1.22 19.13 0.63
CA ALA A 259 0.07 19.34 -0.03
C ALA A 259 0.77 18.02 -0.39
N ALA A 260 1.71 18.09 -1.33
CA ALA A 260 2.64 17.00 -1.62
C ALA A 260 4.08 17.50 -1.72
N ALA A 261 5.00 16.67 -1.26
CA ALA A 261 6.42 16.94 -1.28
C ALA A 261 7.11 16.03 -2.29
N VAL A 262 7.92 16.63 -3.15
CA VAL A 262 8.78 15.95 -4.10
C VAL A 262 10.25 16.17 -3.73
N TYR A 263 11.06 15.13 -3.80
CA TYR A 263 12.51 15.29 -3.74
C TYR A 263 13.02 15.58 -5.15
N ASP A 264 13.82 16.63 -5.30
CA ASP A 264 14.52 17.03 -6.52
C ASP A 264 16.01 16.66 -6.38
N PRO A 265 16.47 15.55 -7.00
CA PRO A 265 17.85 15.11 -6.92
C PRO A 265 18.86 16.10 -7.51
N SER A 266 18.45 16.95 -8.45
CA SER A 266 19.34 17.92 -9.10
C SER A 266 19.77 19.05 -8.15
N LYS A 267 18.95 19.32 -7.12
CA LYS A 267 19.17 20.37 -6.12
C LYS A 267 19.47 19.81 -4.73
N ASN A 268 19.18 18.53 -4.49
CA ASN A 268 19.14 17.92 -3.16
C ASN A 268 18.16 18.67 -2.24
N GLU A 269 16.95 18.96 -2.76
CA GLU A 269 15.91 19.68 -2.04
C GLU A 269 14.62 18.87 -2.04
N VAL A 270 13.92 18.89 -0.90
CA VAL A 270 12.50 18.51 -0.83
C VAL A 270 11.68 19.76 -1.03
N LEU A 271 10.89 19.80 -2.11
CA LEU A 271 10.02 20.90 -2.50
C LEU A 271 8.57 20.51 -2.23
N THR A 272 7.83 21.36 -1.51
CA THR A 272 6.42 21.11 -1.19
C THR A 272 5.52 22.10 -1.88
N TYR A 273 4.44 21.58 -2.47
CA TYR A 273 3.39 22.34 -3.13
C TYR A 273 2.04 22.06 -2.50
N ASN A 274 1.25 23.10 -2.24
CA ASN A 274 -0.14 22.96 -1.82
C ASN A 274 -1.06 22.63 -3.02
N ASN A 275 -2.33 22.34 -2.75
CA ASN A 275 -3.31 22.02 -3.78
C ASN A 275 -3.72 23.20 -4.70
N GLN A 276 -3.19 24.41 -4.50
CA GLN A 276 -3.25 25.51 -5.46
C GLN A 276 -2.03 25.53 -6.41
N GLY A 277 -1.02 24.69 -6.16
CA GLY A 277 0.24 24.64 -6.91
C GLY A 277 1.29 25.64 -6.40
N ASP A 278 1.06 26.31 -5.28
CA ASP A 278 2.01 27.23 -4.69
C ASP A 278 3.10 26.45 -3.94
N ALA A 279 4.36 26.83 -4.14
CA ALA A 279 5.47 26.33 -3.34
C ALA A 279 5.37 26.89 -1.91
N ILE A 280 5.19 26.02 -0.93
CA ILE A 280 4.98 26.39 0.48
C ILE A 280 6.15 26.03 1.40
N SER A 281 7.04 25.14 0.96
CA SER A 281 8.23 24.74 1.69
C SER A 281 9.34 24.29 0.73
N SER A 282 10.60 24.56 1.09
CA SER A 282 11.79 23.98 0.47
C SER A 282 12.78 23.65 1.58
N SER A 283 13.25 22.41 1.59
CA SER A 283 14.20 21.91 2.59
C SER A 283 15.41 21.27 1.89
N SER A 284 16.60 21.86 2.07
CA SER A 284 17.84 21.24 1.60
C SER A 284 18.19 20.02 2.46
N ILE A 285 18.47 18.89 1.81
CA ILE A 285 18.82 17.64 2.47
C ILE A 285 20.11 17.06 1.85
N PRO A 286 20.77 16.10 2.51
CA PRO A 286 21.79 15.30 1.86
C PRO A 286 21.25 14.60 0.61
N ALA A 287 22.13 14.34 -0.36
CA ALA A 287 21.77 13.59 -1.54
C ALA A 287 21.25 12.19 -1.13
N MET A 288 20.02 11.88 -1.51
CA MET A 288 19.47 10.54 -1.42
C MET A 288 19.69 9.79 -2.74
N GLY A 289 19.75 8.46 -2.69
CA GLY A 289 19.80 7.64 -3.90
C GLY A 289 18.46 7.58 -4.64
N GLU A 290 18.46 6.78 -5.70
CA GLU A 290 17.27 6.56 -6.53
C GLU A 290 16.36 5.50 -5.89
N PRO A 291 15.03 5.73 -5.86
CA PRO A 291 14.10 4.72 -5.39
C PRO A 291 14.13 3.51 -6.32
N GLN A 292 13.81 2.34 -5.76
CA GLN A 292 13.50 1.17 -6.60
C GLN A 292 12.33 1.51 -7.52
N ARG A 293 12.41 1.10 -8.79
CA ARG A 293 11.34 1.29 -9.77
C ARG A 293 10.85 -0.03 -10.34
N ILE A 294 9.54 -0.17 -10.46
CA ILE A 294 8.90 -1.26 -11.22
C ILE A 294 9.00 -0.90 -12.70
N ASP A 295 9.43 -1.86 -13.53
CA ASP A 295 9.69 -1.69 -14.96
C ASP A 295 10.59 -0.49 -15.34
N GLY A 296 11.37 0.00 -14.37
CA GLY A 296 12.27 1.15 -14.54
C GLY A 296 11.56 2.51 -14.57
N THR A 297 10.25 2.57 -14.32
CA THR A 297 9.42 3.77 -14.45
C THR A 297 8.85 4.21 -13.10
N ILE A 298 7.91 3.45 -12.53
CA ILE A 298 7.20 3.87 -11.31
C ILE A 298 7.97 3.53 -10.03
N ALA A 299 8.16 4.53 -9.16
CA ALA A 299 8.88 4.38 -7.90
C ALA A 299 8.08 3.59 -6.84
N VAL A 300 8.77 2.68 -6.16
CA VAL A 300 8.32 2.07 -4.91
C VAL A 300 8.78 2.96 -3.76
N LEU A 301 7.83 3.54 -3.03
CA LEU A 301 8.11 4.58 -2.03
C LEU A 301 8.05 4.01 -0.59
N PRO A 302 9.17 3.92 0.14
CA PRO A 302 9.20 3.44 1.51
C PRO A 302 8.76 4.55 2.48
N ILE A 303 7.46 4.82 2.51
CA ILE A 303 6.88 5.82 3.42
C ILE A 303 6.29 5.20 4.69
N ALA A 304 6.26 5.97 5.78
CA ALA A 304 5.53 5.61 6.99
C ALA A 304 4.96 6.84 7.70
N ASP A 305 3.80 6.67 8.32
CA ASP A 305 3.12 7.71 9.08
C ASP A 305 3.40 7.56 10.57
N LEU A 306 3.78 8.66 11.20
CA LEU A 306 3.89 8.84 12.63
C LEU A 306 2.77 9.81 13.09
N PRO A 307 2.43 9.86 14.40
CA PRO A 307 1.39 10.76 14.90
C PRO A 307 1.59 12.25 14.53
N HIS A 308 2.84 12.68 14.37
CA HIS A 308 3.19 14.08 14.10
C HIS A 308 4.17 14.27 12.95
N HIS A 309 4.45 13.23 12.15
CA HIS A 309 5.38 13.30 11.03
C HIS A 309 5.02 12.28 9.97
N MET A 310 5.30 12.60 8.71
CA MET A 310 5.44 11.60 7.66
C MET A 310 6.92 11.33 7.48
N THR A 311 7.24 10.08 7.15
CA THR A 311 8.61 9.68 6.93
C THR A 311 8.79 9.06 5.57
N TYR A 312 9.97 9.30 5.01
CA TYR A 312 10.45 8.67 3.79
C TYR A 312 11.86 8.16 4.05
N TRP A 313 12.13 6.92 3.67
CA TRP A 313 13.45 6.34 3.78
C TRP A 313 14.01 5.98 2.40
N GLN A 314 15.30 6.25 2.22
CA GLN A 314 16.06 5.83 1.06
C GLN A 314 17.52 5.56 1.46
N ASP A 315 18.01 4.37 1.13
CA ASP A 315 19.38 3.86 1.32
C ASP A 315 19.91 3.91 2.76
N ASP A 316 20.26 5.09 3.27
CA ASP A 316 20.81 5.30 4.61
C ASP A 316 20.13 6.44 5.37
N SER A 317 19.15 7.10 4.75
CA SER A 317 18.61 8.37 5.20
C SER A 317 17.11 8.27 5.45
N LEU A 318 16.69 8.58 6.68
CA LEU A 318 15.29 8.72 7.06
C LEU A 318 14.93 10.19 7.22
N LEU A 319 14.01 10.67 6.40
CA LEU A 319 13.45 12.01 6.48
C LEU A 319 12.23 12.04 7.41
N LEU A 320 12.11 13.08 8.22
CA LEU A 320 10.90 13.44 8.94
C LEU A 320 10.35 14.73 8.36
N MET A 321 9.09 14.70 7.95
CA MET A 321 8.37 15.84 7.40
C MET A 321 7.16 16.14 8.27
N GLU A 322 6.99 17.39 8.66
CA GLU A 322 5.87 17.79 9.51
C GLU A 322 4.55 17.90 8.71
N PRO A 323 3.37 17.69 9.31
CA PRO A 323 2.12 17.50 8.57
C PRO A 323 1.54 18.74 7.89
N ALA A 324 1.86 19.95 8.35
CA ALA A 324 1.21 21.17 7.89
C ALA A 324 1.71 21.65 6.53
N ASN A 325 3.01 21.56 6.26
CA ASN A 325 3.63 22.02 5.02
C ASN A 325 4.72 21.08 4.50
N LEU A 326 4.83 19.87 5.06
CA LEU A 326 5.81 18.85 4.67
C LEU A 326 7.28 19.34 4.69
N ALA A 327 7.60 20.38 5.46
CA ALA A 327 8.99 20.77 5.69
C ALA A 327 9.74 19.63 6.36
N VAL A 328 10.97 19.38 5.89
CA VAL A 328 11.85 18.39 6.50
C VAL A 328 12.32 18.96 7.83
N THR A 329 11.85 18.38 8.92
CA THR A 329 12.23 18.77 10.28
C THR A 329 13.42 17.98 10.79
N GLY A 330 13.66 16.78 10.27
CA GLY A 330 14.78 15.92 10.68
C GLY A 330 15.30 15.03 9.55
N VAL A 331 16.60 14.76 9.58
CA VAL A 331 17.27 13.80 8.69
C VAL A 331 18.16 12.90 9.54
N PHE A 332 17.89 11.59 9.53
CA PHE A 332 18.64 10.60 10.30
C PHE A 332 19.41 9.68 9.35
N GLN A 333 20.72 9.93 9.23
CA GLN A 333 21.62 9.07 8.48
C GLN A 333 21.99 7.81 9.31
N GLY A 334 22.22 6.70 8.63
CA GLY A 334 22.42 5.38 9.26
C GLY A 334 21.12 4.67 9.65
N ALA A 335 19.96 5.19 9.23
CA ALA A 335 18.70 4.47 9.31
C ALA A 335 18.66 3.38 8.26
N LEU A 336 18.26 2.16 8.64
CA LEU A 336 18.13 1.01 7.76
C LEU A 336 16.74 0.90 7.12
N GLY A 337 15.78 1.73 7.55
CA GLY A 337 14.42 1.72 7.04
C GLY A 337 13.53 2.71 7.78
N THR A 338 12.26 2.69 7.45
CA THR A 338 11.23 3.44 8.18
C THR A 338 10.99 2.88 9.58
N GLY A 339 10.47 3.75 10.45
CA GLY A 339 10.19 3.44 11.84
C GLY A 339 8.73 3.60 12.24
N PHE A 340 8.50 3.52 13.55
CA PHE A 340 7.21 3.78 14.18
C PHE A 340 7.38 4.63 15.44
N ALA A 341 6.28 5.16 15.98
CA ALA A 341 6.30 5.97 17.19
C ALA A 341 6.08 5.12 18.45
N ALA A 342 6.89 5.30 19.49
CA ALA A 342 6.58 4.85 20.84
C ALA A 342 6.44 6.06 21.76
N GLY A 343 5.20 6.50 21.97
CA GLY A 343 4.92 7.76 22.65
C GLY A 343 5.43 8.96 21.84
N ASP A 344 6.32 9.75 22.44
CA ASP A 344 6.95 10.93 21.84
C ASP A 344 8.35 10.63 21.26
N ARG A 345 8.62 9.36 20.94
CA ARG A 345 9.87 8.90 20.34
C ARG A 345 9.63 8.18 19.03
N LEU A 346 10.53 8.36 18.08
CA LEU A 346 10.62 7.55 16.87
C LEU A 346 11.60 6.41 17.13
N LEU A 347 11.18 5.18 16.83
CA LEU A 347 12.04 4.01 16.82
C LEU A 347 12.28 3.59 15.38
N TYR A 348 13.55 3.50 14.98
CA TYR A 348 13.97 2.98 13.67
C TYR A 348 15.16 2.03 13.81
N ALA A 349 15.35 1.11 12.85
CA ALA A 349 16.50 0.22 12.85
C ALA A 349 17.78 0.93 12.39
N SER A 350 18.85 0.82 13.17
CA SER A 350 20.22 1.25 12.84
C SER A 350 21.14 0.04 12.84
N THR A 351 22.39 0.15 12.37
CA THR A 351 23.33 -0.99 12.36
C THR A 351 23.50 -1.66 13.73
N ASP A 352 23.56 -0.89 14.82
CA ASP A 352 23.85 -1.40 16.16
C ASP A 352 22.61 -1.85 16.95
N GLY A 353 21.40 -1.59 16.44
CA GLY A 353 20.16 -1.93 17.12
C GLY A 353 18.97 -1.08 16.70
N VAL A 354 18.04 -0.82 17.63
CA VAL A 354 16.91 0.09 17.41
C VAL A 354 17.25 1.45 18.01
N ALA A 355 17.38 2.47 17.17
CA ALA A 355 17.62 3.84 17.58
C ALA A 355 16.33 4.47 18.12
N VAL A 356 16.44 5.15 19.26
CA VAL A 356 15.36 5.89 19.90
C VAL A 356 15.61 7.38 19.69
N VAL A 357 14.74 8.02 18.93
CA VAL A 357 14.87 9.42 18.53
C VAL A 357 13.89 10.29 19.27
N ASN A 358 14.40 11.35 19.90
CA ASN A 358 13.61 12.50 20.28
C ASN A 358 13.46 13.41 19.06
N TRP A 359 12.30 13.36 18.40
CA TRP A 359 12.05 14.14 17.19
C TRP A 359 11.94 15.64 17.45
N ASP A 360 11.61 16.08 18.68
CA ASP A 360 11.56 17.52 19.01
C ASP A 360 12.97 18.12 19.06
N LYS A 361 13.97 17.30 19.40
CA LYS A 361 15.38 17.68 19.47
C LYS A 361 16.17 17.29 18.21
N ASN A 362 15.57 16.51 17.32
CA ASN A 362 16.26 15.82 16.23
C ASN A 362 17.54 15.10 16.69
N ALA A 363 17.44 14.36 17.80
CA ALA A 363 18.57 13.69 18.41
C ALA A 363 18.24 12.23 18.73
N VAL A 364 19.23 11.36 18.53
CA VAL A 364 19.20 9.98 19.02
C VAL A 364 19.48 10.03 20.52
N ASP A 365 18.49 9.67 21.33
CA ASP A 365 18.61 9.59 22.79
C ASP A 365 19.43 8.35 23.19
N GLU A 366 19.16 7.20 22.56
CA GLU A 366 19.86 5.93 22.79
C GLU A 366 19.69 4.96 21.61
N ILE A 367 20.49 3.89 21.61
CA ILE A 367 20.33 2.74 20.70
C ILE A 367 20.17 1.49 21.57
N ILE A 368 19.03 0.82 21.44
CA ILE A 368 18.75 -0.43 22.14
C ILE A 368 19.35 -1.57 21.31
N PRO A 369 20.35 -2.31 21.84
CA PRO A 369 21.06 -3.30 21.04
C PRO A 369 20.15 -4.42 20.54
N VAL A 370 20.34 -4.82 19.28
CA VAL A 370 19.69 -6.00 18.67
C VAL A 370 20.73 -6.75 17.86
N ASP A 371 20.93 -8.03 18.17
CA ASP A 371 21.79 -8.90 17.35
C ASP A 371 21.02 -9.32 16.08
N ARG A 372 21.56 -8.97 14.92
CA ARG A 372 20.99 -9.31 13.61
C ARG A 372 21.83 -10.33 12.84
N GLY A 373 22.87 -10.88 13.47
CA GLY A 373 23.83 -11.75 12.82
C GLY A 373 24.48 -11.06 11.62
N ASP A 374 24.52 -11.75 10.48
CA ASP A 374 25.18 -11.27 9.26
C ASP A 374 24.25 -10.47 8.31
N TYR A 375 23.02 -10.13 8.75
CA TYR A 375 22.08 -9.40 7.91
C TYR A 375 22.48 -7.91 7.78
N THR A 376 22.68 -7.45 6.54
CA THR A 376 23.11 -6.08 6.22
C THR A 376 22.17 -5.33 5.28
N GLY A 377 21.00 -5.90 4.98
CA GLY A 377 20.00 -5.26 4.10
C GLY A 377 19.15 -4.20 4.83
N PRO A 378 18.17 -3.62 4.12
CA PRO A 378 17.19 -2.71 4.71
C PRO A 378 16.38 -3.37 5.82
N ILE A 379 16.06 -2.61 6.86
CA ILE A 379 15.24 -3.05 7.99
C ILE A 379 14.20 -2.00 8.32
N HIS A 380 12.95 -2.31 8.00
CA HIS A 380 11.81 -1.52 8.39
C HIS A 380 11.22 -2.06 9.68
N VAL A 381 10.84 -1.18 10.60
CA VAL A 381 10.31 -1.56 11.91
C VAL A 381 8.90 -1.04 12.14
N SER A 382 8.10 -1.85 12.82
CA SER A 382 6.77 -1.50 13.32
C SER A 382 6.58 -2.12 14.70
N SER A 383 5.39 -2.03 15.28
CA SER A 383 5.06 -2.73 16.52
C SER A 383 3.73 -3.46 16.43
N ALA A 384 3.66 -4.63 17.07
CA ALA A 384 2.45 -5.41 17.26
C ALA A 384 2.18 -5.54 18.76
N GLY A 385 1.27 -4.71 19.28
CA GLY A 385 1.08 -4.55 20.72
C GLY A 385 2.37 -4.12 21.43
N ALA A 386 2.79 -4.88 22.44
CA ALA A 386 4.01 -4.59 23.18
C ALA A 386 5.30 -5.13 22.50
N LYS A 387 5.22 -5.70 21.29
CA LYS A 387 6.38 -6.24 20.56
C LYS A 387 6.88 -5.26 19.50
N ILE A 388 8.18 -5.31 19.20
CA ILE A 388 8.73 -4.67 18.00
C ILE A 388 8.82 -5.72 16.89
N VAL A 389 8.50 -5.33 15.66
CA VAL A 389 8.51 -6.21 14.49
C VAL A 389 9.49 -5.63 13.48
N GLU A 390 10.56 -6.36 13.19
CA GLU A 390 11.50 -6.02 12.13
C GLU A 390 11.21 -6.84 10.87
N LYS A 391 11.16 -6.19 9.70
CA LYS A 391 11.21 -6.89 8.41
C LYS A 391 12.64 -6.83 7.88
N ARG A 392 13.26 -7.99 7.69
CA ARG A 392 14.64 -8.20 7.25
C ARG A 392 14.62 -9.01 5.95
N GLY A 393 14.37 -8.36 4.81
CA GLY A 393 14.06 -9.06 3.57
C GLY A 393 12.74 -9.82 3.71
N ASP A 394 12.75 -11.13 3.45
CA ASP A 394 11.56 -11.98 3.58
C ASP A 394 11.34 -12.52 5.01
N ASP A 395 12.23 -12.21 5.96
CA ASP A 395 12.06 -12.58 7.36
C ASP A 395 11.35 -11.48 8.15
N ILE A 396 10.28 -11.85 8.85
CA ILE A 396 9.69 -11.07 9.93
C ILE A 396 10.28 -11.56 11.25
N VAL A 397 10.96 -10.70 11.99
CA VAL A 397 11.54 -11.00 13.30
C VAL A 397 10.81 -10.20 14.37
N VAL A 398 10.14 -10.90 15.27
CA VAL A 398 9.39 -10.31 16.38
C VAL A 398 10.28 -10.27 17.60
N LEU A 399 10.47 -9.07 18.15
CA LEU A 399 11.30 -8.79 19.30
C LEU A 399 10.43 -8.60 20.54
N ASP A 400 10.77 -9.35 21.58
CA ASP A 400 10.27 -9.15 22.94
C ASP A 400 10.88 -7.88 23.54
N THR A 401 10.06 -7.14 24.26
CA THR A 401 10.44 -5.90 24.93
C THR A 401 10.64 -6.12 26.42
N GLY A 402 11.74 -5.62 26.96
CA GLY A 402 11.94 -5.45 28.40
C GLY A 402 11.34 -4.13 28.86
N LEU A 403 10.20 -4.16 29.55
CA LEU A 403 9.52 -2.99 30.12
C LEU A 403 9.74 -2.86 31.63
#